data_AF-A0A8X7YMI9-F1
#
_entry.id   AF-A0A8X7YMI9-F1
#
_cell.length_a   1.000
_cell.length_b   1.000
_cell.length_c   1.000
_cell.angle_alpha   90.00
_cell.angle_beta   90.00
_cell.angle_gamma   90.00
#
_symmetry.space_group_name_H-M   'P 1'
#
loop_
_entity.id
_entity.type
_entity.pdbx_description
1 polymer ?
#
loop_
_entity_poly.entity_id
_entity_poly.type
_entity_poly.pdbx_seq_one_letter_code
_entity_poly.pdbx_strand_id
1 'polypeptide(L)'
;MQHLQNIKRSIFAFLLCIPTSLLALILFLLLFYNGFTVFYLHIPFPSNPQPEPANFSQENLAKNSFKKLPASVMYAVKEDTPPVILKTLLPLLQNPAITMIPINHSVVFKPNKTQGYEAVKRMLRSADNLKRFSTRVREFFGNHGCKVRFFMTWISSLKSFGDREFFSVESLFRSHPDACLVIVSNSMDSESGSLVLKPFLDKRFKLIAIKPDFDYLFKDTHAEKWFKWLKKGNVSPGEVSLGQNMSNLLRLALLYKFGGIYMDTDVIVLKRFTKLRNVIGAQTLDLETRNWSRLNNAVLIFDKKHPLLFKFIEEFALTFDGNKWGHNGPYLVSRVVSRVNGRPEFNFTVLPPSAFYPVNWSRIRNFFRGPRDKVHSSWLHKKLEQIKSESFAVHLWNKQSREIKVESGSIINYMMLDCCVFCNSSSSSL
;
A
#
# COMPACT_ATOMS: atom_id res chain seq x y z
N MET A 1 -7.91 -38.97 8.51
CA MET A 1 -9.28 -38.44 8.34
C MET A 1 -10.28 -38.98 9.37
N GLN A 2 -10.25 -40.27 9.72
CA GLN A 2 -11.13 -40.87 10.75
C GLN A 2 -11.02 -40.24 12.16
N HIS A 3 -9.82 -39.85 12.59
CA HIS A 3 -9.63 -39.29 13.93
C HIS A 3 -10.36 -37.94 14.12
N LEU A 4 -10.36 -37.08 13.09
CA LEU A 4 -11.06 -35.79 13.11
C LEU A 4 -12.58 -35.96 13.04
N GLN A 5 -13.06 -36.99 12.34
CA GLN A 5 -14.48 -37.34 12.33
C GLN A 5 -14.95 -37.84 13.70
N ASN A 6 -14.14 -38.64 14.40
CA ASN A 6 -14.47 -39.12 15.74
C ASN A 6 -14.49 -37.98 16.79
N ILE A 7 -13.57 -37.01 16.70
CA ILE A 7 -13.58 -35.83 17.57
C ILE A 7 -14.84 -34.99 17.34
N LYS A 8 -15.20 -34.73 16.07
CA LYS A 8 -16.43 -34.00 15.75
C LYS A 8 -17.68 -34.72 16.28
N ARG A 9 -17.74 -36.05 16.12
CA ARG A 9 -18.87 -36.86 16.59
C ARG A 9 -18.97 -36.87 18.12
N SER A 10 -17.85 -36.88 18.82
CA SER A 10 -17.77 -36.80 20.28
C SER A 10 -18.20 -35.42 20.82
N ILE A 11 -17.81 -34.32 20.16
CA ILE A 11 -18.26 -32.97 20.52
C ILE A 11 -19.77 -32.81 20.31
N PHE A 12 -20.30 -33.32 19.19
CA PHE A 12 -21.74 -33.28 18.93
C PHE A 12 -22.55 -34.13 19.92
N ALA A 13 -22.04 -35.31 20.29
CA ALA A 13 -22.67 -36.14 21.31
C ALA A 13 -22.66 -35.47 22.69
N PHE A 14 -21.57 -34.79 23.05
CA PHE A 14 -21.49 -34.02 24.29
C PHE A 14 -22.48 -32.86 24.31
N LEU A 15 -22.62 -32.11 23.21
CA LEU A 15 -23.58 -31.01 23.08
C LEU A 15 -25.05 -31.46 23.17
N LEU A 16 -25.36 -32.69 22.74
CA LEU A 16 -26.72 -33.28 22.82
C LEU A 16 -27.07 -33.80 24.23
N CYS A 17 -26.07 -34.03 25.10
CA CYS A 17 -26.27 -34.47 26.48
C CYS A 17 -26.40 -33.29 27.47
N ILE A 18 -26.21 -32.06 27.01
CA ILE A 18 -26.35 -30.87 27.85
C ILE A 18 -27.84 -30.54 27.98
N PRO A 19 -28.39 -30.41 29.20
CA PRO A 19 -29.76 -29.94 29.39
C PRO A 19 -29.98 -28.63 28.63
N THR A 20 -31.09 -28.50 27.92
CA THR A 20 -31.39 -27.33 27.07
C THR A 20 -31.32 -26.01 27.85
N SER A 21 -31.62 -26.05 29.16
CA SER A 21 -31.47 -24.93 30.09
C SER A 21 -30.02 -24.47 30.29
N LEU A 22 -29.05 -25.40 30.31
CA LEU A 22 -27.63 -25.07 30.50
C LEU A 22 -27.02 -24.53 29.19
N LEU A 23 -27.42 -25.08 28.05
CA LEU A 23 -27.00 -24.56 26.74
C LEU A 23 -27.52 -23.12 26.52
N ALA A 24 -28.78 -22.87 26.89
CA ALA A 24 -29.37 -21.54 26.85
C ALA A 24 -28.64 -20.56 27.78
N LEU A 25 -28.26 -20.99 29.00
CA LEU A 25 -27.50 -20.18 29.94
C LEU A 25 -26.11 -19.80 29.38
N ILE A 26 -25.39 -20.74 28.77
CA ILE A 26 -24.08 -20.49 28.15
C ILE A 26 -24.20 -19.49 27.00
N LEU A 27 -25.21 -19.64 26.14
CA LEU A 27 -25.47 -18.69 25.06
C LEU A 27 -25.84 -17.30 25.57
N PHE A 28 -26.64 -17.21 26.64
CA PHE A 28 -26.96 -15.94 27.30
C PHE A 28 -25.72 -15.28 27.90
N LEU A 29 -24.83 -16.03 28.57
CA LEU A 29 -23.58 -15.51 29.12
C LEU A 29 -22.64 -15.01 28.01
N LEU A 30 -22.56 -15.71 26.88
CA LEU A 30 -21.78 -15.26 25.71
C LEU A 30 -22.37 -13.99 25.08
N LEU A 31 -23.71 -13.88 25.00
CA LEU A 31 -24.39 -12.67 24.54
C LEU A 31 -24.17 -11.50 25.51
N PHE A 32 -24.23 -11.75 26.82
CA PHE A 32 -24.01 -10.74 27.85
C PHE A 32 -22.56 -10.27 27.86
N TYR A 33 -21.60 -11.19 27.72
CA TYR A 33 -20.17 -10.87 27.61
C TYR A 33 -19.87 -10.03 26.37
N ASN A 34 -20.42 -10.40 25.20
CA ASN A 34 -20.28 -9.63 23.97
C ASN A 34 -21.00 -8.28 24.04
N GLY A 35 -22.15 -8.20 24.72
CA GLY A 35 -22.84 -6.93 24.97
C GLY A 35 -22.04 -6.00 25.87
N PHE A 36 -21.44 -6.53 26.94
CA PHE A 36 -20.65 -5.75 27.89
C PHE A 36 -19.33 -5.23 27.30
N THR A 37 -18.72 -5.98 26.36
CA THR A 37 -17.54 -5.51 25.62
C THR A 37 -17.88 -4.42 24.59
N VAL A 38 -19.11 -4.40 24.07
CA VAL A 38 -19.54 -3.39 23.07
C VAL A 38 -20.08 -2.11 23.72
N PHE A 39 -20.69 -2.20 24.92
CA PHE A 39 -21.39 -1.08 25.56
C PHE A 39 -20.75 -0.60 26.88
N TYR A 40 -19.44 -0.84 27.10
CA TYR A 40 -18.75 -0.26 28.25
C TYR A 40 -18.69 1.27 28.13
N LEU A 41 -19.69 1.94 28.70
CA LEU A 41 -19.78 3.39 28.82
C LEU A 41 -18.72 3.85 29.83
N HIS A 42 -17.66 4.49 29.33
CA HIS A 42 -16.85 5.36 30.17
C HIS A 42 -17.69 6.56 30.59
N ILE A 43 -18.16 6.55 31.85
CA ILE A 43 -18.71 7.74 32.49
C ILE A 43 -17.50 8.66 32.80
N PRO A 44 -17.40 9.87 32.21
CA PRO A 44 -16.37 10.82 32.59
C PRO A 44 -16.73 11.42 33.95
N PHE A 45 -15.81 11.32 34.90
CA PHE A 45 -15.87 12.10 36.14
C PHE A 45 -15.71 13.59 35.82
N PRO A 46 -16.52 14.49 36.41
CA PRO A 46 -16.34 15.93 36.22
C PRO A 46 -15.12 16.42 37.00
N SER A 47 -14.17 17.04 36.31
CA SER A 47 -13.08 17.81 36.92
C SER A 47 -13.59 19.18 37.40
N ASN A 48 -13.22 19.54 38.64
CA ASN A 48 -13.52 20.82 39.27
C ASN A 48 -13.05 22.04 38.44
N PRO A 49 -13.73 23.20 38.54
CA PRO A 49 -13.41 24.40 37.77
C PRO A 49 -12.27 25.21 38.40
N GLN A 50 -11.42 25.76 37.54
CA GLN A 50 -10.40 26.79 37.83
C GLN A 50 -10.32 27.76 36.63
N PRO A 51 -9.91 29.03 36.83
CA PRO A 51 -10.76 30.19 36.61
C PRO A 51 -10.53 30.93 35.29
N GLU A 52 -11.52 31.76 34.93
CA GLU A 52 -11.45 32.77 33.86
C GLU A 52 -10.18 33.62 33.90
N PRO A 53 -9.76 34.14 32.74
CA PRO A 53 -9.97 35.57 32.56
C PRO A 53 -10.37 36.05 31.16
N ALA A 54 -11.14 37.15 31.20
CA ALA A 54 -11.17 38.31 30.32
C ALA A 54 -11.83 38.21 28.94
N ASN A 55 -13.05 38.76 28.92
CA ASN A 55 -13.79 39.27 27.77
C ASN A 55 -12.98 40.20 26.86
N PHE A 56 -13.13 40.00 25.55
CA PHE A 56 -13.17 41.08 24.56
C PHE A 56 -14.28 40.77 23.54
N SER A 57 -15.38 41.53 23.62
CA SER A 57 -16.29 41.86 22.50
C SER A 57 -15.54 42.79 21.53
N GLN A 58 -15.88 43.03 20.26
CA GLN A 58 -17.03 42.89 19.36
C GLN A 58 -16.36 42.98 17.94
N GLU A 59 -16.85 42.53 16.78
CA GLU A 59 -18.10 42.88 16.14
C GLU A 59 -18.17 42.23 14.74
N ASN A 60 -19.39 42.17 14.20
CA ASN A 60 -19.87 41.46 13.03
C ASN A 60 -19.36 41.94 11.67
N LEU A 61 -19.28 41.03 10.69
CA LEU A 61 -19.73 41.35 9.32
C LEU A 61 -20.23 40.11 8.55
N ALA A 62 -21.20 40.39 7.69
CA ALA A 62 -22.30 39.52 7.31
C ALA A 62 -22.03 38.44 6.25
N LYS A 63 -22.76 37.32 6.42
CA LYS A 63 -23.47 36.47 5.45
C LYS A 63 -23.17 36.67 3.95
N ASN A 64 -22.83 35.57 3.28
CA ASN A 64 -23.53 35.20 2.04
C ASN A 64 -23.69 33.67 1.91
N SER A 65 -24.94 33.30 1.60
CA SER A 65 -25.50 31.95 1.56
C SER A 65 -25.37 31.35 0.16
N PHE A 66 -24.85 30.12 0.05
CA PHE A 66 -25.07 29.27 -1.11
C PHE A 66 -25.54 27.88 -0.70
N LYS A 67 -26.49 27.39 -1.51
CA LYS A 67 -27.50 26.37 -1.23
C LYS A 67 -26.93 24.96 -0.95
N LYS A 68 -27.51 24.30 0.06
CA LYS A 68 -27.37 22.88 0.38
C LYS A 68 -28.03 22.00 -0.70
N LEU A 69 -27.34 20.94 -1.14
CA LEU A 69 -27.97 19.72 -1.68
C LEU A 69 -27.88 18.59 -0.64
N PRO A 70 -28.82 17.64 -0.61
CA PRO A 70 -28.99 16.73 0.53
C PRO A 70 -27.97 15.58 0.51
N ALA A 71 -27.39 15.36 1.68
CA ALA A 71 -26.47 14.26 1.97
C ALA A 71 -27.22 12.92 2.04
N SER A 72 -26.81 11.97 1.20
CA SER A 72 -27.18 10.57 1.37
C SER A 72 -26.40 9.98 2.55
N VAL A 73 -27.15 9.47 3.52
CA VAL A 73 -26.74 8.72 4.72
C VAL A 73 -25.50 7.85 4.49
N MET A 74 -24.45 8.10 5.28
CA MET A 74 -23.23 7.29 5.31
C MET A 74 -22.94 6.89 6.75
N TYR A 75 -22.90 5.58 7.00
CA TYR A 75 -22.41 5.01 8.25
C TYR A 75 -20.94 5.37 8.43
N ALA A 76 -20.62 6.02 9.55
CA ALA A 76 -19.25 6.27 9.99
C ALA A 76 -18.64 4.96 10.51
N VAL A 77 -17.60 4.48 9.85
CA VAL A 77 -16.66 3.53 10.47
C VAL A 77 -15.54 4.38 11.06
N LYS A 78 -15.43 4.33 12.38
CA LYS A 78 -14.41 5.01 13.18
C LYS A 78 -13.07 4.30 12.92
N GLU A 79 -12.19 4.91 12.12
CA GLU A 79 -10.77 4.57 12.17
C GLU A 79 -10.21 5.21 13.45
N ASP A 80 -9.50 4.43 14.27
CA ASP A 80 -8.90 4.93 15.51
C ASP A 80 -7.99 6.13 15.20
N THR A 81 -8.40 7.29 15.71
CA THR A 81 -7.65 8.53 15.68
C THR A 81 -6.34 8.34 16.47
N PRO A 82 -5.15 8.54 15.86
CA PRO A 82 -3.92 8.65 16.62
C PRO A 82 -3.98 9.93 17.49
N PRO A 83 -3.29 9.96 18.64
CA PRO A 83 -3.37 11.09 19.55
C PRO A 83 -2.86 12.36 18.87
N VAL A 84 -3.55 13.46 19.18
CA VAL A 84 -3.22 14.83 18.79
C VAL A 84 -1.76 15.11 19.16
N ILE A 85 -0.91 15.34 18.16
CA ILE A 85 0.46 15.78 18.39
C ILE A 85 0.38 17.23 18.88
N LEU A 86 0.49 17.41 20.19
CA LEU A 86 0.71 18.72 20.78
C LEU A 86 2.04 19.25 20.24
N LYS A 87 2.01 20.43 19.61
CA LYS A 87 3.22 21.16 19.19
C LYS A 87 3.95 21.63 20.46
N THR A 88 4.77 20.75 21.03
CA THR A 88 5.78 21.16 22.00
C THR A 88 7.12 21.16 21.29
N LEU A 89 7.67 22.36 21.06
CA LEU A 89 9.06 22.57 20.69
C LEU A 89 9.94 21.89 21.75
N LEU A 90 10.65 20.82 21.36
CA LEU A 90 11.72 20.23 22.16
C LEU A 90 13.05 20.38 21.38
N PRO A 91 14.12 20.91 22.01
CA PRO A 91 15.40 21.10 21.34
C PRO A 91 16.09 19.77 21.01
N LEU A 92 16.97 19.82 20.01
CA LEU A 92 17.93 18.76 19.66
C LEU A 92 18.64 18.23 20.93
N LEU A 93 18.33 16.98 21.31
CA LEU A 93 19.09 16.24 22.31
C LEU A 93 20.19 15.43 21.62
N GLN A 94 21.43 15.80 21.94
CA GLN A 94 22.64 15.05 21.65
C GLN A 94 22.63 13.68 22.38
N ASN A 95 23.34 12.71 21.80
CA ASN A 95 23.54 11.34 22.29
C ASN A 95 23.65 11.21 23.81
N PRO A 96 23.04 10.15 24.37
CA PRO A 96 23.68 9.39 25.43
C PRO A 96 23.88 7.92 25.03
N ALA A 97 25.05 7.39 25.38
CA ALA A 97 25.37 5.97 25.32
C ALA A 97 24.36 5.18 26.17
N ILE A 98 23.76 4.14 25.60
CA ILE A 98 22.83 3.25 26.32
C ILE A 98 23.60 2.03 26.80
N THR A 99 23.88 1.99 28.10
CA THR A 99 24.26 0.78 28.84
C THR A 99 23.01 -0.07 29.04
N MET A 100 22.98 -1.28 28.48
CA MET A 100 21.85 -2.21 28.60
C MET A 100 22.02 -3.09 29.84
N ILE A 101 21.06 -3.02 30.78
CA ILE A 101 20.90 -4.01 31.86
C ILE A 101 20.02 -5.16 31.33
N PRO A 102 20.37 -6.45 31.54
CA PRO A 102 19.57 -7.55 31.04
C PRO A 102 18.36 -7.82 31.95
N ILE A 103 17.16 -7.83 31.37
CA ILE A 103 15.94 -8.28 32.05
C ILE A 103 15.77 -9.79 31.80
N ASN A 104 15.61 -10.52 32.90
CA ASN A 104 15.52 -11.97 32.97
C ASN A 104 14.20 -12.48 32.34
N HIS A 105 14.30 -13.53 31.52
CA HIS A 105 13.16 -14.12 30.81
C HIS A 105 12.35 -15.05 31.72
N SER A 106 11.03 -14.83 31.80
CA SER A 106 10.08 -15.91 32.11
C SER A 106 8.88 -15.86 31.16
N VAL A 107 8.84 -16.90 30.32
CA VAL A 107 7.69 -17.51 29.62
C VAL A 107 6.75 -16.56 28.87
N VAL A 108 7.14 -16.21 27.64
CA VAL A 108 6.20 -15.77 26.59
C VAL A 108 6.09 -16.89 25.57
N PHE A 109 4.86 -17.36 25.34
CA PHE A 109 4.45 -18.24 24.25
C PHE A 109 5.14 -17.77 22.95
N LYS A 110 6.06 -18.55 22.40
CA LYS A 110 6.70 -18.26 21.11
C LYS A 110 5.75 -18.71 20.01
N PRO A 111 5.16 -17.81 19.19
CA PRO A 111 4.64 -18.23 17.90
C PRO A 111 5.83 -18.71 17.05
N ASN A 112 5.59 -19.70 16.18
CA ASN A 112 6.62 -20.43 15.41
C ASN A 112 7.62 -19.52 14.66
N LYS A 113 8.72 -19.13 15.32
CA LYS A 113 9.83 -18.34 14.75
C LYS A 113 10.46 -18.97 13.50
N THR A 114 10.34 -20.30 13.36
CA THR A 114 10.90 -21.09 12.26
C THR A 114 10.26 -20.77 10.90
N GLN A 115 8.94 -20.55 10.82
CA GLN A 115 8.27 -20.39 9.53
C GLN A 115 8.56 -19.03 8.86
N GLY A 116 8.65 -17.95 9.66
CA GLY A 116 9.03 -16.62 9.17
C GLY A 116 10.48 -16.58 8.67
N TYR A 117 11.39 -17.27 9.37
CA TYR A 117 12.81 -17.30 9.00
C TYR A 117 13.07 -18.13 7.73
N GLU A 118 12.30 -19.18 7.47
CA GLU A 118 12.38 -19.91 6.18
C GLU A 118 11.84 -19.08 5.00
N ALA A 119 10.87 -18.19 5.21
CA ALA A 119 10.45 -17.22 4.20
C ALA A 119 11.55 -16.20 3.90
N VAL A 120 12.24 -15.72 4.95
CA VAL A 120 13.44 -14.88 4.84
C VAL A 120 14.50 -15.62 4.00
N LYS A 121 14.91 -16.83 4.38
CA LYS A 121 15.90 -17.61 3.61
C LYS A 121 15.54 -17.82 2.14
N ARG A 122 14.29 -18.18 1.82
CA ARG A 122 13.84 -18.40 0.43
C ARG A 122 13.91 -17.14 -0.42
N MET A 123 13.48 -16.00 0.13
CA MET A 123 13.57 -14.71 -0.57
C MET A 123 15.02 -14.25 -0.76
N LEU A 124 15.89 -14.65 0.18
CA LEU A 124 17.28 -14.25 0.24
C LEU A 124 18.27 -15.25 -0.36
N ARG A 125 17.80 -16.32 -1.02
CA ARG A 125 18.71 -17.24 -1.72
C ARG A 125 19.48 -16.44 -2.77
N SER A 126 20.70 -16.04 -2.40
CA SER A 126 21.68 -15.40 -3.26
C SER A 126 22.03 -16.40 -4.35
N ALA A 127 21.88 -15.98 -5.60
CA ALA A 127 22.62 -16.63 -6.68
C ALA A 127 23.92 -15.83 -6.81
N ASP A 128 25.04 -16.52 -6.99
CA ASP A 128 26.43 -16.05 -6.86
C ASP A 128 26.88 -14.92 -7.81
N ASN A 129 25.96 -14.18 -8.44
CA ASN A 129 26.23 -13.12 -9.41
C ASN A 129 25.66 -11.75 -8.99
N LEU A 130 26.04 -11.27 -7.79
CA LEU A 130 25.61 -9.98 -7.24
C LEU A 130 26.01 -8.77 -8.12
N LYS A 131 27.17 -8.81 -8.80
CA LYS A 131 27.63 -7.67 -9.62
C LYS A 131 26.79 -7.41 -10.89
N ARG A 132 25.83 -8.27 -11.25
CA ARG A 132 25.10 -8.17 -12.52
C ARG A 132 23.89 -7.24 -12.48
N PHE A 133 23.27 -7.00 -11.31
CA PHE A 133 22.01 -6.24 -11.22
C PHE A 133 22.18 -4.78 -11.71
N SER A 134 23.08 -4.03 -11.08
CA SER A 134 23.20 -2.59 -11.36
C SER A 134 23.69 -2.32 -12.78
N THR A 135 24.57 -3.18 -13.30
CA THR A 135 25.07 -3.14 -14.68
C THR A 135 23.94 -3.41 -15.68
N ARG A 136 23.18 -4.51 -15.54
CA ARG A 136 22.04 -4.82 -16.42
C ARG A 136 21.02 -3.69 -16.46
N VAL A 137 20.67 -3.11 -15.31
CA VAL A 137 19.69 -2.01 -15.24
C VAL A 137 20.23 -0.76 -15.97
N ARG A 138 21.51 -0.42 -15.78
CA ARG A 138 22.13 0.75 -16.43
C ARG A 138 22.29 0.56 -17.93
N GLU A 139 22.77 -0.61 -18.36
CA GLU A 139 22.88 -0.98 -19.78
C GLU A 139 21.51 -0.98 -20.45
N PHE A 140 20.51 -1.58 -19.82
CA PHE A 140 19.15 -1.58 -20.34
C PHE A 140 18.63 -0.16 -20.59
N PHE A 141 18.79 0.75 -19.62
CA PHE A 141 18.37 2.13 -19.80
C PHE A 141 19.24 2.92 -20.79
N GLY A 142 20.55 2.66 -20.82
CA GLY A 142 21.51 3.31 -21.70
C GLY A 142 21.30 2.93 -23.16
N ASN A 143 21.27 1.63 -23.45
CA ASN A 143 21.16 1.07 -24.80
C ASN A 143 19.86 1.49 -25.51
N HIS A 144 18.81 1.79 -24.74
CA HIS A 144 17.51 2.16 -25.29
C HIS A 144 17.20 3.66 -25.22
N GLY A 145 18.16 4.50 -24.77
CA GLY A 145 17.98 5.95 -24.68
C GLY A 145 16.81 6.37 -23.77
N CYS A 146 16.56 5.63 -22.68
CA CYS A 146 15.33 5.74 -21.90
C CYS A 146 15.23 7.05 -21.13
N LYS A 147 14.38 7.97 -21.62
CA LYS A 147 14.04 9.24 -20.94
C LYS A 147 13.06 9.04 -19.79
N VAL A 148 12.09 8.13 -19.95
CA VAL A 148 11.09 7.80 -18.93
C VAL A 148 11.35 6.39 -18.42
N ARG A 149 11.68 6.26 -17.14
CA ARG A 149 12.11 5.01 -16.51
C ARG A 149 11.11 4.62 -15.44
N PHE A 150 10.49 3.45 -15.61
CA PHE A 150 9.55 2.87 -14.68
C PHE A 150 10.17 1.69 -13.94
N PHE A 151 9.77 1.53 -12.69
CA PHE A 151 10.03 0.39 -11.86
C PHE A 151 8.72 -0.18 -11.32
N MET A 152 8.62 -1.50 -11.35
CA MET A 152 7.61 -2.28 -10.64
C MET A 152 8.31 -3.33 -9.78
N THR A 153 7.65 -3.80 -8.72
CA THR A 153 8.14 -4.95 -7.95
C THR A 153 7.15 -6.10 -8.02
N TRP A 154 7.65 -7.31 -8.28
CA TRP A 154 6.85 -8.53 -8.24
C TRP A 154 7.56 -9.61 -7.42
N ILE A 155 7.18 -9.73 -6.15
CA ILE A 155 7.82 -10.65 -5.19
C ILE A 155 7.06 -11.98 -5.09
N SER A 156 5.84 -12.02 -5.61
CA SER A 156 4.97 -13.20 -5.62
C SER A 156 5.46 -14.27 -6.60
N SER A 157 4.81 -15.44 -6.56
CA SER A 157 5.08 -16.52 -7.53
C SER A 157 4.70 -16.07 -8.95
N LEU A 158 5.38 -16.64 -9.96
CA LEU A 158 5.07 -16.36 -11.36
C LEU A 158 3.62 -16.74 -11.71
N LYS A 159 3.11 -17.85 -11.14
CA LYS A 159 1.73 -18.33 -11.33
C LYS A 159 0.66 -17.34 -10.87
N SER A 160 1.02 -16.42 -9.98
CA SER A 160 0.09 -15.42 -9.45
C SER A 160 0.08 -14.14 -10.28
N PHE A 161 0.96 -14.00 -11.28
CA PHE A 161 0.98 -12.86 -12.18
C PHE A 161 -0.10 -13.10 -13.23
N GLY A 162 -1.26 -12.46 -13.05
CA GLY A 162 -2.43 -12.71 -13.88
C GLY A 162 -2.79 -11.55 -14.79
N ASP A 163 -4.01 -11.60 -15.32
CA ASP A 163 -4.52 -10.63 -16.29
C ASP A 163 -4.50 -9.19 -15.76
N ARG A 164 -4.68 -8.99 -14.45
CA ARG A 164 -4.68 -7.65 -13.82
C ARG A 164 -3.28 -7.03 -13.84
N GLU A 165 -2.27 -7.79 -13.45
CA GLU A 165 -0.88 -7.34 -13.47
C GLU A 165 -0.39 -7.16 -14.91
N PHE A 166 -0.77 -8.07 -15.81
CA PHE A 166 -0.50 -7.94 -17.24
C PHE A 166 -1.12 -6.65 -17.79
N PHE A 167 -2.39 -6.37 -17.46
CA PHE A 167 -3.08 -5.17 -17.86
C PHE A 167 -2.48 -3.89 -17.26
N SER A 168 -1.93 -3.94 -16.04
CA SER A 168 -1.18 -2.81 -15.47
C SER A 168 0.03 -2.45 -16.33
N VAL A 169 0.81 -3.45 -16.78
CA VAL A 169 1.93 -3.25 -17.70
C VAL A 169 1.45 -2.75 -19.07
N GLU A 170 0.34 -3.29 -19.58
CA GLU A 170 -0.27 -2.85 -20.83
C GLU A 170 -0.69 -1.38 -20.80
N SER A 171 -1.41 -0.96 -19.75
CA SER A 171 -1.84 0.43 -19.58
C SER A 171 -0.68 1.42 -19.49
N LEU A 172 0.44 1.00 -18.87
CA LEU A 172 1.69 1.77 -18.85
C LEU A 172 2.19 2.00 -20.27
N PHE A 173 2.35 0.94 -21.07
CA PHE A 173 2.88 1.07 -22.43
C PHE A 173 1.90 1.76 -23.39
N ARG A 174 0.59 1.68 -23.14
CA ARG A 174 -0.41 2.48 -23.84
C ARG A 174 -0.16 3.98 -23.64
N SER A 175 0.06 4.40 -22.40
CA SER A 175 0.27 5.81 -22.05
C SER A 175 1.70 6.31 -22.37
N HIS A 176 2.66 5.39 -22.32
CA HIS A 176 4.09 5.64 -22.46
C HIS A 176 4.76 4.60 -23.38
N PRO A 177 4.51 4.65 -24.69
CA PRO A 177 5.03 3.65 -25.64
C PRO A 177 6.56 3.60 -25.68
N ASP A 178 7.23 4.72 -25.44
CA ASP A 178 8.70 4.83 -25.46
C ASP A 178 9.37 4.67 -24.08
N ALA A 179 8.60 4.39 -23.03
CA ALA A 179 9.15 4.20 -21.69
C ALA A 179 9.93 2.88 -21.58
N CYS A 180 10.76 2.80 -20.55
CA CYS A 180 11.48 1.59 -20.21
C CYS A 180 11.05 1.11 -18.83
N LEU A 181 10.62 -0.15 -18.75
CA LEU A 181 10.13 -0.76 -17.52
C LEU A 181 11.12 -1.81 -16.98
N VAL A 182 11.50 -1.68 -15.71
CA VAL A 182 12.22 -2.71 -14.98
C VAL A 182 11.28 -3.32 -13.95
N ILE A 183 10.94 -4.60 -14.14
CA ILE A 183 10.18 -5.38 -13.16
C ILE A 183 11.18 -6.10 -12.25
N VAL A 184 11.29 -5.63 -11.01
CA VAL A 184 12.18 -6.23 -10.03
C VAL A 184 11.51 -7.45 -9.41
N SER A 185 11.98 -8.64 -9.81
CA SER A 185 11.34 -9.91 -9.48
C SER A 185 12.32 -11.07 -9.54
N ASN A 186 12.37 -11.87 -8.48
CA ASN A 186 13.12 -13.13 -8.49
C ASN A 186 12.41 -14.21 -9.32
N SER A 187 11.07 -14.23 -9.36
CA SER A 187 10.31 -15.26 -10.07
C SER A 187 10.23 -14.99 -11.58
N MET A 188 10.22 -13.72 -12.00
CA MET A 188 10.15 -13.35 -13.42
C MET A 188 11.52 -13.24 -14.10
N ASP A 189 12.64 -13.10 -13.39
CA ASP A 189 14.00 -13.19 -13.97
C ASP A 189 14.35 -14.67 -14.23
N SER A 190 13.60 -15.29 -15.14
CA SER A 190 13.67 -16.69 -15.53
C SER A 190 13.19 -16.88 -16.98
N GLU A 191 13.43 -18.05 -17.56
CA GLU A 191 12.93 -18.39 -18.91
C GLU A 191 11.40 -18.35 -18.96
N SER A 192 10.71 -18.95 -17.98
CA SER A 192 9.25 -18.87 -17.88
C SER A 192 8.74 -17.44 -17.70
N GLY A 193 9.45 -16.60 -16.94
CA GLY A 193 9.12 -15.19 -16.83
C GLY A 193 9.30 -14.44 -18.16
N SER A 194 10.30 -14.81 -18.94
CA SER A 194 10.52 -14.26 -20.29
C SER A 194 9.37 -14.62 -21.24
N LEU A 195 8.79 -15.82 -21.13
CA LEU A 195 7.58 -16.20 -21.87
C LEU A 195 6.37 -15.34 -21.48
N VAL A 196 6.20 -15.01 -20.19
CA VAL A 196 5.13 -14.11 -19.73
C VAL A 196 5.29 -12.70 -20.30
N LEU A 197 6.53 -12.22 -20.45
CA LEU A 197 6.82 -10.88 -20.98
C LEU A 197 6.91 -10.83 -22.51
N LYS A 198 7.00 -11.99 -23.18
CA LYS A 198 7.15 -12.10 -24.63
C LYS A 198 6.14 -11.28 -25.45
N PRO A 199 4.84 -11.23 -25.11
CA PRO A 199 3.88 -10.42 -25.86
C PRO A 199 4.27 -8.93 -25.94
N PHE A 200 4.83 -8.37 -24.87
CA PHE A 200 5.30 -6.98 -24.85
C PHE A 200 6.57 -6.80 -25.69
N LEU A 201 7.50 -7.73 -25.59
CA LEU A 201 8.77 -7.71 -26.35
C LEU A 201 8.52 -7.83 -27.86
N ASP A 202 7.57 -8.68 -28.27
CA ASP A 202 7.18 -8.86 -29.67
C ASP A 202 6.59 -7.57 -30.26
N LYS A 203 5.92 -6.75 -29.44
CA LYS A 203 5.49 -5.39 -29.79
C LYS A 203 6.57 -4.32 -29.65
N ARG A 204 7.84 -4.72 -29.46
CA ARG A 204 9.00 -3.83 -29.30
C ARG A 204 8.95 -2.92 -28.07
N PHE A 205 8.11 -3.22 -27.08
CA PHE A 205 8.16 -2.52 -25.81
C PHE A 205 9.44 -2.84 -25.06
N LYS A 206 9.94 -1.84 -24.34
CA LYS A 206 11.22 -1.90 -23.63
C LYS A 206 10.95 -2.29 -22.19
N LEU A 207 11.09 -3.58 -21.88
CA LEU A 207 10.97 -4.07 -20.51
C LEU A 207 11.95 -5.20 -20.22
N ILE A 208 12.37 -5.31 -18.97
CA ILE A 208 13.11 -6.45 -18.44
C ILE A 208 12.57 -6.86 -17.08
N ALA A 209 12.60 -8.16 -16.78
CA ALA A 209 12.53 -8.65 -15.42
C ALA A 209 13.95 -8.88 -14.89
N ILE A 210 14.17 -8.55 -13.62
CA ILE A 210 15.48 -8.74 -12.99
C ILE A 210 15.37 -9.04 -11.50
N LYS A 211 16.13 -10.03 -11.03
CA LYS A 211 16.22 -10.36 -9.61
C LYS A 211 16.87 -9.21 -8.83
N PRO A 212 16.31 -8.76 -7.69
CA PRO A 212 16.92 -7.71 -6.89
C PRO A 212 18.27 -8.12 -6.30
N ASP A 213 19.24 -7.21 -6.38
CA ASP A 213 20.43 -7.23 -5.51
C ASP A 213 20.18 -6.33 -4.29
N PHE A 214 19.77 -6.94 -3.19
CA PHE A 214 19.47 -6.22 -1.96
C PHE A 214 20.69 -5.55 -1.34
N ASP A 215 21.88 -6.17 -1.43
CA ASP A 215 23.08 -5.60 -0.84
C ASP A 215 23.49 -4.33 -1.60
N TYR A 216 23.41 -4.31 -2.94
CA TYR A 216 23.59 -3.07 -3.73
C TYR A 216 22.50 -2.02 -3.47
N LEU A 217 21.23 -2.44 -3.47
CA LEU A 217 20.09 -1.53 -3.34
C LEU A 217 20.07 -0.82 -1.98
N PHE A 218 20.46 -1.51 -0.92
CA PHE A 218 20.44 -0.95 0.44
C PHE A 218 21.76 -0.32 0.86
N LYS A 219 22.85 -0.56 0.14
CA LYS A 219 24.17 0.01 0.45
C LYS A 219 24.11 1.51 0.73
N ASP A 220 24.84 1.97 1.74
CA ASP A 220 24.94 3.39 2.13
C ASP A 220 23.58 3.99 2.54
N THR A 221 22.70 3.16 3.11
CA THR A 221 21.43 3.58 3.70
C THR A 221 21.17 2.83 5.01
N HIS A 222 20.24 3.32 5.84
CA HIS A 222 19.82 2.65 7.06
C HIS A 222 19.26 1.23 6.83
N ALA A 223 18.72 0.97 5.64
CA ALA A 223 18.22 -0.36 5.27
C ALA A 223 19.33 -1.41 5.21
N GLU A 224 20.60 -1.04 4.98
CA GLU A 224 21.70 -2.00 4.94
C GLU A 224 21.85 -2.73 6.27
N LYS A 225 21.86 -1.97 7.38
CA LYS A 225 21.98 -2.50 8.73
C LYS A 225 20.74 -3.28 9.13
N TRP A 226 19.56 -2.72 8.87
CA TRP A 226 18.28 -3.39 9.13
C TRP A 226 18.21 -4.75 8.41
N PHE A 227 18.60 -4.78 7.14
CA PHE A 227 18.57 -5.99 6.34
C PHE A 227 19.56 -7.04 6.86
N LYS A 228 20.79 -6.66 7.22
CA LYS A 228 21.75 -7.56 7.88
C LYS A 228 21.18 -8.15 9.17
N TRP A 229 20.45 -7.38 9.96
CA TRP A 229 19.79 -7.87 11.18
C TRP A 229 18.61 -8.80 10.89
N LEU A 230 17.82 -8.51 9.86
CA LEU A 230 16.78 -9.44 9.37
C LEU A 230 17.40 -10.78 8.93
N LYS A 231 18.49 -10.76 8.15
CA LYS A 231 19.21 -11.97 7.71
C LYS A 231 19.69 -12.82 8.88
N LYS A 232 20.14 -12.18 9.97
CA LYS A 232 20.63 -12.85 11.18
C LYS A 232 19.51 -13.32 12.12
N GLY A 233 18.25 -12.98 11.84
CA GLY A 233 17.11 -13.29 12.72
C GLY A 233 16.98 -12.36 13.93
N ASN A 234 17.69 -11.23 13.93
CA ASN A 234 17.63 -10.24 15.01
C ASN A 234 16.43 -9.30 14.88
N VAL A 235 15.81 -9.23 13.69
CA VAL A 235 14.55 -8.53 13.44
C VAL A 235 13.50 -9.57 13.11
N SER A 236 12.38 -9.55 13.83
CA SER A 236 11.23 -10.40 13.50
C SER A 236 10.56 -9.88 12.22
N PRO A 237 10.29 -10.73 11.22
CA PRO A 237 9.56 -10.31 10.02
C PRO A 237 8.09 -9.94 10.30
N GLY A 238 7.55 -10.39 11.43
CA GLY A 238 6.18 -10.16 11.88
C GLY A 238 5.11 -10.97 11.13
N GLU A 239 3.84 -10.65 11.40
CA GLU A 239 2.66 -11.32 10.84
C GLU A 239 2.30 -10.85 9.43
N VAL A 240 2.60 -9.59 9.10
CA VAL A 240 2.42 -9.06 7.73
C VAL A 240 3.46 -9.71 6.83
N SER A 241 3.01 -10.14 5.64
CA SER A 241 3.87 -10.76 4.63
C SER A 241 5.19 -10.03 4.44
N LEU A 242 6.30 -10.74 4.64
CA LEU A 242 7.63 -10.20 4.40
C LEU A 242 7.76 -9.67 2.96
N GLY A 243 7.12 -10.32 1.98
CA GLY A 243 7.12 -9.84 0.59
C GLY A 243 6.49 -8.45 0.46
N GLN A 244 5.39 -8.19 1.18
CA GLN A 244 4.77 -6.86 1.18
C GLN A 244 5.70 -5.81 1.80
N ASN A 245 6.32 -6.12 2.93
CA ASN A 245 7.26 -5.22 3.58
C ASN A 245 8.53 -4.98 2.73
N MET A 246 9.05 -6.01 2.07
CA MET A 246 10.18 -5.89 1.16
C MET A 246 9.84 -5.10 -0.10
N SER A 247 8.62 -5.21 -0.64
CA SER A 247 8.16 -4.35 -1.74
C SER A 247 8.08 -2.87 -1.31
N ASN A 248 7.61 -2.59 -0.09
CA ASN A 248 7.61 -1.23 0.48
C ASN A 248 9.02 -0.63 0.60
N LEU A 249 10.03 -1.43 0.91
CA LEU A 249 11.40 -0.95 0.97
C LEU A 249 12.06 -0.86 -0.41
N LEU A 250 11.85 -1.86 -1.28
CA LEU A 250 12.44 -1.92 -2.62
C LEU A 250 12.04 -0.71 -3.47
N ARG A 251 10.77 -0.30 -3.44
CA ARG A 251 10.31 0.86 -4.20
C ARG A 251 11.05 2.15 -3.85
N LEU A 252 11.37 2.32 -2.57
CA LEU A 252 12.13 3.48 -2.07
C LEU A 252 13.60 3.39 -2.49
N ALA A 253 14.21 2.21 -2.31
CA ALA A 253 15.61 1.97 -2.64
C ALA A 253 15.88 2.08 -4.16
N LEU A 254 14.98 1.57 -5.00
CA LEU A 254 15.07 1.66 -6.46
C LEU A 254 15.09 3.12 -6.91
N LEU A 255 14.12 3.93 -6.44
CA LEU A 255 14.09 5.35 -6.74
C LEU A 255 15.30 6.09 -6.17
N TYR A 256 15.78 5.72 -4.97
CA TYR A 256 16.97 6.37 -4.40
C TYR A 256 18.21 6.12 -5.26
N LYS A 257 18.38 4.89 -5.77
CA LYS A 257 19.55 4.50 -6.56
C LYS A 257 19.48 4.95 -8.03
N PHE A 258 18.30 4.97 -8.64
CA PHE A 258 18.14 5.18 -10.07
C PHE A 258 17.29 6.40 -10.46
N GLY A 259 16.49 6.93 -9.53
CA GLY A 259 15.45 7.91 -9.82
C GLY A 259 14.34 7.33 -10.70
N GLY A 260 13.45 8.18 -11.20
CA GLY A 260 12.39 7.81 -12.13
C GLY A 260 11.04 7.61 -11.46
N ILE A 261 10.27 6.64 -11.96
CA ILE A 261 8.89 6.39 -11.55
C ILE A 261 8.80 4.99 -10.98
N TYR A 262 8.20 4.84 -9.81
CA TYR A 262 7.74 3.56 -9.29
C TYR A 262 6.22 3.51 -9.34
N MET A 263 5.69 2.34 -9.71
CA MET A 263 4.28 2.02 -9.52
C MET A 263 4.08 0.56 -9.08
N ASP A 264 3.05 0.30 -8.28
CA ASP A 264 2.62 -1.07 -7.98
C ASP A 264 2.02 -1.74 -9.23
N THR A 265 2.06 -3.07 -9.28
CA THR A 265 1.58 -3.88 -10.43
C THR A 265 0.05 -3.94 -10.54
N ASP A 266 -0.65 -3.22 -9.69
CA ASP A 266 -2.10 -3.08 -9.66
C ASP A 266 -2.53 -1.62 -9.87
N VAL A 267 -1.71 -0.85 -10.60
CA VAL A 267 -2.02 0.52 -11.01
C VAL A 267 -2.31 0.55 -12.51
N ILE A 268 -3.48 1.09 -12.90
CA ILE A 268 -3.82 1.35 -14.31
C ILE A 268 -3.35 2.76 -14.66
N VAL A 269 -2.48 2.90 -15.67
CA VAL A 269 -1.99 4.20 -16.13
C VAL A 269 -2.92 4.76 -17.20
N LEU A 270 -3.45 5.96 -16.98
CA LEU A 270 -4.39 6.63 -17.88
C LEU A 270 -3.76 7.79 -18.65
N LYS A 271 -2.72 8.43 -18.08
CA LYS A 271 -2.07 9.61 -18.69
C LYS A 271 -0.56 9.59 -18.51
N ARG A 272 0.10 10.41 -19.32
CA ARG A 272 1.55 10.63 -19.25
C ARG A 272 1.98 11.28 -17.94
N PHE A 273 2.99 10.70 -17.31
CA PHE A 273 3.66 11.24 -16.11
C PHE A 273 4.84 12.17 -16.45
N THR A 274 5.07 12.50 -17.72
CA THR A 274 6.27 13.23 -18.18
C THR A 274 6.41 14.64 -17.59
N LYS A 275 5.33 15.22 -17.08
CA LYS A 275 5.32 16.53 -16.41
C LYS A 275 5.42 16.44 -14.88
N LEU A 276 5.50 15.23 -14.32
CA LEU A 276 5.57 15.00 -12.88
C LEU A 276 7.02 14.81 -12.44
N ARG A 277 7.40 15.42 -11.32
CA ARG A 277 8.75 15.31 -10.73
C ARG A 277 8.68 15.55 -9.23
N ASN A 278 9.33 14.69 -8.44
CA ASN A 278 9.33 14.74 -6.97
C ASN A 278 7.90 14.79 -6.40
N VAL A 279 7.09 13.81 -6.79
CA VAL A 279 5.67 13.71 -6.49
C VAL A 279 5.35 12.45 -5.68
N ILE A 280 4.47 12.62 -4.71
CA ILE A 280 3.75 11.56 -3.99
C ILE A 280 2.24 11.86 -3.99
N GLY A 281 1.40 10.83 -3.98
CA GLY A 281 -0.06 11.01 -3.95
C GLY A 281 -0.65 10.92 -2.56
N ALA A 282 -1.63 11.78 -2.27
CA ALA A 282 -2.52 11.64 -1.14
C ALA A 282 -3.54 10.52 -1.42
N GLN A 283 -3.66 9.56 -0.52
CA GLN A 283 -4.70 8.52 -0.58
C GLN A 283 -6.03 9.02 -0.04
N THR A 284 -6.02 9.78 1.05
CA THR A 284 -7.22 10.33 1.69
C THR A 284 -7.00 11.78 2.09
N LEU A 285 -8.10 12.53 2.13
CA LEU A 285 -8.16 13.87 2.70
C LEU A 285 -8.92 13.82 4.02
N ASP A 286 -8.55 14.70 4.93
CA ASP A 286 -9.37 15.11 6.04
C ASP A 286 -10.56 15.93 5.52
N LEU A 287 -11.77 15.61 5.98
CA LEU A 287 -13.00 16.18 5.42
C LEU A 287 -13.20 17.64 5.81
N GLU A 288 -12.70 18.04 6.98
CA GLU A 288 -12.88 19.38 7.52
C GLU A 288 -11.81 20.34 6.97
N THR A 289 -10.54 19.96 7.14
CA THR A 289 -9.40 20.80 6.78
C THR A 289 -9.05 20.74 5.30
N ARG A 290 -9.56 19.73 4.58
CA ARG A 290 -9.20 19.40 3.18
C ARG A 290 -7.71 19.09 2.96
N ASN A 291 -6.93 19.00 4.03
CA ASN A 291 -5.55 18.55 3.99
C ASN A 291 -5.50 17.03 3.78
N TRP A 292 -4.39 16.52 3.25
CA TRP A 292 -4.22 15.07 3.18
C TRP A 292 -4.09 14.47 4.59
N SER A 293 -4.74 13.32 4.82
CA SER A 293 -4.65 12.56 6.08
C SER A 293 -3.80 11.30 5.93
N ARG A 294 -3.68 10.78 4.70
CA ARG A 294 -2.83 9.64 4.36
C ARG A 294 -2.18 9.86 3.01
N LEU A 295 -0.88 9.65 2.94
CA LEU A 295 -0.14 9.47 1.70
C LEU A 295 0.04 7.98 1.41
N ASN A 296 0.30 7.65 0.16
CA ASN A 296 0.54 6.28 -0.26
C ASN A 296 1.76 6.21 -1.20
N ASN A 297 2.48 5.09 -1.13
CA ASN A 297 3.72 4.83 -1.83
C ASN A 297 3.55 3.83 -3.00
N ALA A 298 2.32 3.59 -3.46
CA ALA A 298 2.00 2.76 -4.62
C ALA A 298 2.35 3.45 -5.95
N VAL A 299 2.46 4.78 -5.95
CA VAL A 299 3.00 5.57 -7.07
C VAL A 299 3.94 6.62 -6.49
N LEU A 300 5.19 6.63 -6.96
CA LEU A 300 6.22 7.57 -6.50
C LEU A 300 7.03 8.04 -7.71
N ILE A 301 7.24 9.35 -7.85
CA ILE A 301 8.06 9.92 -8.93
C ILE A 301 9.12 10.79 -8.29
N PHE A 302 10.39 10.38 -8.34
CA PHE A 302 11.46 11.12 -7.66
C PHE A 302 12.75 11.10 -8.44
N ASP A 303 13.49 12.20 -8.30
CA ASP A 303 14.86 12.27 -8.76
C ASP A 303 15.74 11.27 -8.00
N LYS A 304 16.80 10.83 -8.68
CA LYS A 304 17.82 9.98 -8.06
C LYS A 304 18.41 10.69 -6.84
N LYS A 305 18.63 9.93 -5.76
CA LYS A 305 19.16 10.42 -4.47
C LYS A 305 18.35 11.53 -3.78
N HIS A 306 17.07 11.71 -4.14
CA HIS A 306 16.23 12.71 -3.49
C HIS A 306 16.21 12.50 -1.95
N PRO A 307 16.42 13.55 -1.13
CA PRO A 307 16.62 13.41 0.32
C PRO A 307 15.39 12.84 1.03
N LEU A 308 14.19 13.08 0.51
CA LEU A 308 12.96 12.51 1.05
C LEU A 308 12.95 10.97 0.97
N LEU A 309 13.49 10.39 -0.10
CA LEU A 309 13.60 8.92 -0.23
C LEU A 309 14.54 8.35 0.83
N PHE A 310 15.65 9.06 1.11
CA PHE A 310 16.57 8.65 2.17
C PHE A 310 15.89 8.66 3.54
N LYS A 311 15.05 9.67 3.82
CA LYS A 311 14.25 9.74 5.04
C LYS A 311 13.16 8.67 5.12
N PHE A 312 12.55 8.28 4.01
CA PHE A 312 11.64 7.12 3.99
C PHE A 312 12.37 5.82 4.30
N ILE A 313 13.56 5.60 3.73
CA ILE A 313 14.37 4.39 4.00
C ILE A 313 14.86 4.37 5.45
N GLU A 314 15.25 5.52 6.00
CA GLU A 314 15.60 5.70 7.41
C GLU A 314 14.42 5.34 8.33
N GLU A 315 13.24 5.92 8.11
CA GLU A 315 12.04 5.61 8.90
C GLU A 315 11.69 4.13 8.82
N PHE A 316 11.80 3.51 7.64
CA PHE A 316 11.54 2.07 7.47
C PHE A 316 12.45 1.26 8.39
N ALA A 317 13.76 1.51 8.32
CA ALA A 317 14.75 0.74 9.05
C ALA A 317 14.66 0.93 10.57
N LEU A 318 14.37 2.15 11.03
CA LEU A 318 14.35 2.50 12.45
C LEU A 318 13.04 2.12 13.14
N THR A 319 11.92 2.16 12.41
CA THR A 319 10.59 1.97 12.99
C THR A 319 9.88 0.72 12.48
N PHE A 320 10.60 -0.19 11.80
CA PHE A 320 10.02 -1.39 11.21
C PHE A 320 9.13 -2.14 12.20
N ASP A 321 7.86 -2.33 11.85
CA ASP A 321 6.92 -3.15 12.60
C ASP A 321 6.24 -4.11 11.62
N GLY A 322 6.72 -5.35 11.60
CA GLY A 322 6.20 -6.40 10.74
C GLY A 322 4.79 -6.86 11.12
N ASN A 323 4.23 -6.45 12.28
CA ASN A 323 2.92 -6.89 12.74
C ASN A 323 1.80 -5.92 12.37
N LYS A 324 2.14 -4.68 11.96
CA LYS A 324 1.14 -3.64 11.67
C LYS A 324 1.00 -3.40 10.17
N TRP A 325 -0.18 -3.74 9.65
CA TRP A 325 -0.48 -3.48 8.24
C TRP A 325 -0.43 -1.99 7.92
N GLY A 326 0.16 -1.63 6.78
CA GLY A 326 0.33 -0.24 6.35
C GLY A 326 1.42 0.56 7.07
N HIS A 327 1.89 0.10 8.25
CA HIS A 327 2.88 0.81 9.07
C HIS A 327 4.17 1.13 8.33
N ASN A 328 4.69 0.16 7.57
CA ASN A 328 5.94 0.27 6.80
C ASN A 328 5.74 0.82 5.38
N GLY A 329 4.53 1.27 5.02
CA GLY A 329 4.19 1.76 3.68
C GLY A 329 3.46 3.11 3.76
N PRO A 330 2.13 3.17 3.51
CA PRO A 330 1.37 4.42 3.55
C PRO A 330 1.54 5.24 4.85
N TYR A 331 1.58 4.59 6.01
CA TYR A 331 1.73 5.29 7.29
C TYR A 331 3.14 5.86 7.46
N LEU A 332 4.16 5.10 7.06
CA LEU A 332 5.56 5.54 7.06
C LEU A 332 5.75 6.81 6.24
N VAL A 333 5.32 6.81 4.97
CA VAL A 333 5.52 7.98 4.11
C VAL A 333 4.75 9.20 4.61
N SER A 334 3.58 8.98 5.22
CA SER A 334 2.80 10.05 5.85
C SER A 334 3.52 10.65 7.06
N ARG A 335 4.09 9.82 7.95
CA ARG A 335 4.83 10.29 9.14
C ARG A 335 6.04 11.12 8.74
N VAL A 336 6.81 10.64 7.76
CA VAL A 336 8.00 11.36 7.28
C VAL A 336 7.60 12.69 6.64
N VAL A 337 6.63 12.70 5.73
CA VAL A 337 6.19 13.92 5.06
C VAL A 337 5.65 14.94 6.05
N SER A 338 4.86 14.53 7.04
CA SER A 338 4.35 15.42 8.09
C SER A 338 5.49 16.16 8.84
N ARG A 339 6.61 15.47 9.14
CA ARG A 339 7.75 16.06 9.86
C ARG A 339 8.59 17.02 9.02
N VAL A 340 8.59 16.86 7.69
CA VAL A 340 9.42 17.65 6.78
C VAL A 340 8.63 18.63 5.91
N ASN A 341 7.31 18.69 6.07
CA ASN A 341 6.48 19.59 5.29
C ASN A 341 6.88 21.05 5.50
N GLY A 342 6.91 21.84 4.43
CA GLY A 342 7.34 23.24 4.45
C GLY A 342 8.86 23.45 4.52
N ARG A 343 9.67 22.39 4.49
CA ARG A 343 11.13 22.48 4.49
C ARG A 343 11.69 22.49 3.06
N PRO A 344 12.33 23.58 2.60
CA PRO A 344 12.76 23.73 1.20
C PRO A 344 13.72 22.65 0.70
N GLU A 345 14.54 22.07 1.58
CA GLU A 345 15.54 21.05 1.23
C GLU A 345 14.93 19.75 0.70
N PHE A 346 13.65 19.49 0.97
CA PHE A 346 12.95 18.28 0.52
C PHE A 346 12.11 18.47 -0.74
N ASN A 347 12.03 19.69 -1.30
CA ASN A 347 11.19 20.11 -2.45
C ASN A 347 10.42 18.98 -3.17
N PHE A 348 9.15 18.81 -2.83
CA PHE A 348 8.26 17.79 -3.38
C PHE A 348 6.83 18.32 -3.47
N THR A 349 6.00 17.66 -4.27
CA THR A 349 4.57 17.97 -4.40
C THR A 349 3.72 16.79 -3.95
N VAL A 350 2.71 17.07 -3.13
CA VAL A 350 1.63 16.12 -2.82
C VAL A 350 0.50 16.33 -3.81
N LEU A 351 0.22 15.33 -4.66
CA LEU A 351 -0.94 15.36 -5.54
C LEU A 351 -2.23 14.92 -4.81
N PRO A 352 -3.40 15.45 -5.20
CA PRO A 352 -4.67 15.07 -4.58
C PRO A 352 -5.03 13.61 -4.86
N PRO A 353 -5.96 13.00 -4.10
CA PRO A 353 -6.38 11.62 -4.35
C PRO A 353 -6.89 11.35 -5.75
N SER A 354 -7.53 12.31 -6.41
CA SER A 354 -7.99 12.15 -7.79
C SER A 354 -6.85 11.83 -8.77
N ALA A 355 -5.60 12.18 -8.47
CA ALA A 355 -4.46 11.91 -9.36
C ALA A 355 -4.15 10.41 -9.52
N PHE A 356 -4.18 9.63 -8.44
CA PHE A 356 -3.77 8.21 -8.43
C PHE A 356 -4.73 7.27 -7.67
N TYR A 357 -5.54 7.82 -6.76
CA TYR A 357 -6.41 7.10 -5.83
C TYR A 357 -7.86 7.62 -5.90
N PRO A 358 -8.51 7.65 -7.08
CA PRO A 358 -9.84 8.25 -7.24
C PRO A 358 -10.98 7.50 -6.54
N VAL A 359 -10.66 6.36 -5.90
CA VAL A 359 -11.53 5.56 -5.06
C VAL A 359 -10.75 5.01 -3.87
N ASN A 360 -11.35 5.09 -2.69
CA ASN A 360 -10.80 4.49 -1.48
C ASN A 360 -10.88 2.96 -1.56
N TRP A 361 -9.89 2.26 -0.98
CA TRP A 361 -9.81 0.80 -0.93
C TRP A 361 -11.09 0.13 -0.41
N SER A 362 -11.85 0.76 0.50
CA SER A 362 -13.11 0.23 1.03
C SER A 362 -14.25 0.23 0.00
N ARG A 363 -14.17 1.09 -1.03
CA ARG A 363 -15.20 1.28 -2.06
C ARG A 363 -14.78 0.77 -3.45
N ILE A 364 -13.58 0.21 -3.57
CA ILE A 364 -13.02 -0.25 -4.85
C ILE A 364 -13.94 -1.22 -5.59
N ARG A 365 -14.69 -2.05 -4.86
CA ARG A 365 -15.67 -2.98 -5.43
C ARG A 365 -16.67 -2.33 -6.38
N ASN A 366 -17.02 -1.06 -6.15
CA ASN A 366 -17.96 -0.34 -7.00
C ASN A 366 -17.40 -0.09 -8.41
N PHE A 367 -16.09 -0.08 -8.59
CA PHE A 367 -15.47 0.09 -9.91
C PHE A 367 -15.51 -1.19 -10.75
N PHE A 368 -15.67 -2.34 -10.12
CA PHE A 368 -15.74 -3.65 -10.76
C PHE A 368 -17.17 -4.08 -11.14
N ARG A 369 -18.19 -3.37 -10.63
CA ARG A 369 -19.60 -3.70 -10.84
C ARG A 369 -20.18 -2.96 -12.04
N GLY A 370 -20.94 -3.67 -12.86
CA GLY A 370 -21.65 -3.14 -14.01
C GLY A 370 -22.91 -2.38 -13.60
N PRO A 371 -23.58 -1.71 -14.55
CA PRO A 371 -24.82 -0.99 -14.28
C PRO A 371 -25.93 -1.96 -13.83
N ARG A 372 -26.67 -1.57 -12.80
CA ARG A 372 -27.79 -2.36 -12.24
C ARG A 372 -29.14 -1.79 -12.63
N ASP A 373 -29.17 -0.47 -12.79
CA ASP A 373 -30.32 0.34 -13.16
C ASP A 373 -29.82 1.63 -13.85
N LYS A 374 -30.76 2.46 -14.31
CA LYS A 374 -30.45 3.72 -15.00
C LYS A 374 -29.68 4.73 -14.12
N VAL A 375 -29.93 4.75 -12.81
CA VAL A 375 -29.27 5.67 -11.87
C VAL A 375 -27.82 5.26 -11.67
N HIS A 376 -27.57 3.97 -11.44
CA HIS A 376 -26.23 3.42 -11.31
C HIS A 376 -25.42 3.61 -12.61
N SER A 377 -26.04 3.40 -13.77
CA SER A 377 -25.42 3.68 -15.07
C SER A 377 -25.01 5.15 -15.20
N SER A 378 -25.89 6.10 -14.87
CA SER A 378 -25.57 7.54 -14.91
C SER A 378 -24.41 7.89 -13.97
N TRP A 379 -24.39 7.32 -12.76
CA TRP A 379 -23.29 7.51 -11.82
C TRP A 379 -21.96 6.95 -12.35
N LEU A 380 -21.97 5.73 -12.91
CA LEU A 380 -20.79 5.10 -13.50
C LEU A 380 -20.18 5.97 -14.60
N HIS A 381 -21.00 6.46 -15.53
CA HIS A 381 -20.54 7.34 -16.62
C HIS A 381 -19.95 8.64 -16.09
N LYS A 382 -20.64 9.35 -15.19
CA LYS A 382 -20.11 10.58 -14.58
C LYS A 382 -18.80 10.33 -13.84
N LYS A 383 -18.69 9.21 -13.12
CA LYS A 383 -17.47 8.86 -12.40
C LYS A 383 -16.32 8.51 -13.35
N LEU A 384 -16.61 7.81 -14.44
CA LEU A 384 -15.62 7.51 -15.48
C LEU A 384 -15.08 8.79 -16.13
N GLU A 385 -15.95 9.74 -16.49
CA GLU A 385 -15.54 11.04 -17.05
C GLU A 385 -14.70 11.86 -16.06
N GLN A 386 -15.06 11.83 -14.77
CA GLN A 386 -14.23 12.45 -13.73
C GLN A 386 -12.83 11.81 -13.68
N ILE A 387 -12.74 10.48 -13.71
CA ILE A 387 -11.44 9.79 -13.68
C ILE A 387 -10.63 10.10 -14.94
N LYS A 388 -11.26 10.08 -16.11
CA LYS A 388 -10.61 10.42 -17.40
C LYS A 388 -10.09 11.86 -17.40
N SER A 389 -10.80 12.80 -16.79
CA SER A 389 -10.40 14.22 -16.74
C SER A 389 -9.34 14.52 -15.67
N GLU A 390 -9.44 13.93 -14.48
CA GLU A 390 -8.58 14.30 -13.33
C GLU A 390 -7.41 13.34 -13.07
N SER A 391 -7.58 12.04 -13.36
CA SER A 391 -6.61 11.02 -12.92
C SER A 391 -5.47 10.83 -13.91
N PHE A 392 -4.27 10.64 -13.36
CA PHE A 392 -3.12 10.12 -14.09
C PHE A 392 -3.11 8.58 -14.08
N ALA A 393 -3.57 7.99 -12.98
CA ALA A 393 -3.66 6.55 -12.80
C ALA A 393 -4.76 6.16 -11.81
N VAL A 394 -5.07 4.87 -11.75
CA VAL A 394 -6.04 4.28 -10.82
C VAL A 394 -5.41 3.09 -10.11
N HIS A 395 -5.25 3.18 -8.80
CA HIS A 395 -4.84 2.04 -7.98
C HIS A 395 -6.01 1.08 -7.74
N LEU A 396 -5.80 -0.21 -8.01
CA LEU A 396 -6.83 -1.24 -7.95
C LEU A 396 -6.95 -1.90 -6.57
N TRP A 397 -6.06 -1.63 -5.63
CA TRP A 397 -6.09 -2.21 -4.29
C TRP A 397 -6.22 -3.75 -4.33
N ASN A 398 -5.32 -4.47 -5.01
CA ASN A 398 -5.48 -5.92 -5.28
C ASN A 398 -5.60 -6.76 -4.00
N LYS A 399 -5.12 -6.29 -2.84
CA LYS A 399 -5.40 -6.95 -1.56
C LYS A 399 -6.91 -7.05 -1.25
N GLN A 400 -7.72 -6.14 -1.78
CA GLN A 400 -9.17 -6.05 -1.64
C GLN A 400 -9.90 -6.47 -2.93
N SER A 401 -9.33 -6.20 -4.11
CA SER A 401 -10.05 -6.35 -5.37
C SER A 401 -9.73 -7.62 -6.15
N ARG A 402 -8.66 -8.36 -5.84
CA ARG A 402 -8.15 -9.49 -6.67
C ARG A 402 -9.17 -10.60 -6.94
N GLU A 403 -10.10 -10.84 -6.01
CA GLU A 403 -11.12 -11.89 -6.10
C GLU A 403 -12.43 -11.40 -6.75
N ILE A 404 -12.52 -10.11 -7.07
CA ILE A 404 -13.72 -9.51 -7.66
C ILE A 404 -13.64 -9.67 -9.19
N LYS A 405 -14.67 -10.20 -9.82
CA LYS A 405 -14.75 -10.26 -11.28
C LYS A 405 -15.03 -8.87 -11.86
N VAL A 406 -14.45 -8.58 -13.02
CA VAL A 406 -14.80 -7.37 -13.79
C VAL A 406 -16.11 -7.63 -14.50
N GLU A 407 -17.18 -6.93 -14.09
CA GLU A 407 -18.48 -7.02 -14.76
C GLU A 407 -18.48 -6.14 -16.02
N SER A 408 -19.24 -6.56 -17.04
CA SER A 408 -19.40 -5.79 -18.28
C SER A 408 -20.04 -4.42 -18.00
N GLY A 409 -19.53 -3.38 -18.65
CA GLY A 409 -19.97 -1.99 -18.46
C GLY A 409 -19.55 -1.37 -17.13
N SER A 410 -18.72 -2.03 -16.33
CA SER A 410 -18.10 -1.44 -15.13
C SER A 410 -17.02 -0.41 -15.50
N ILE A 411 -16.63 0.44 -14.53
CA ILE A 411 -15.55 1.43 -14.72
C ILE A 411 -14.25 0.75 -15.15
N ILE A 412 -13.87 -0.37 -14.50
CA ILE A 412 -12.66 -1.10 -14.88
C ILE A 412 -12.80 -1.74 -16.27
N ASN A 413 -13.98 -2.26 -16.63
CA ASN A 413 -14.20 -2.79 -17.97
C ASN A 413 -13.97 -1.72 -19.06
N TYR A 414 -14.50 -0.50 -18.87
CA TYR A 414 -14.24 0.60 -19.79
C TYR A 414 -12.75 0.97 -19.86
N MET A 415 -12.06 1.03 -18.72
CA MET A 415 -10.61 1.29 -18.71
C MET A 415 -9.83 0.21 -19.44
N MET A 416 -10.21 -1.07 -19.28
CA MET A 416 -9.60 -2.19 -19.98
C MET A 416 -9.75 -2.07 -21.48
N LEU A 417 -10.93 -1.69 -21.97
CA LEU A 417 -11.18 -1.46 -23.39
C LEU A 417 -10.37 -0.26 -23.92
N ASP A 418 -10.37 0.87 -23.20
CA ASP A 418 -9.69 2.10 -23.62
C ASP A 418 -8.15 1.98 -23.65
N CYS A 419 -7.59 1.17 -22.73
CA CYS A 419 -6.14 1.02 -22.58
C CYS A 419 -5.56 -0.17 -23.34
N CYS A 420 -6.38 -0.93 -24.04
CA CYS A 420 -5.96 -2.19 -24.64
C CYS A 420 -5.00 -1.99 -25.82
N VAL A 421 -3.85 -2.63 -25.74
CA VAL A 421 -2.81 -2.72 -26.77
C VAL A 421 -2.90 -4.06 -27.52
N PHE A 422 -3.38 -5.11 -26.87
CA PHE A 422 -3.46 -6.47 -27.43
C PHE A 422 -4.86 -6.86 -27.93
N CYS A 423 -5.88 -6.02 -27.82
CA CYS A 423 -7.26 -6.37 -28.20
C CYS A 423 -7.46 -6.62 -29.71
N ASN A 424 -6.59 -6.08 -30.56
CA ASN A 424 -6.63 -6.30 -32.01
C ASN A 424 -5.90 -7.58 -32.46
N SER A 425 -5.30 -8.35 -31.54
CA SER A 425 -4.56 -9.58 -31.87
C SER A 425 -5.49 -10.80 -32.01
N SER A 426 -6.72 -10.68 -31.50
CA SER A 426 -7.72 -11.76 -31.46
C SER A 426 -8.44 -11.97 -32.80
N SER A 427 -8.19 -11.12 -33.80
CA SER A 427 -8.80 -11.19 -35.14
C SER A 427 -7.89 -11.83 -36.19
N SER A 428 -6.73 -12.38 -35.80
CA SER A 428 -5.75 -12.98 -36.73
C SER A 428 -5.46 -14.46 -36.47
N SER A 429 -6.26 -15.11 -35.63
CA SER A 429 -6.19 -16.56 -35.40
C SER A 429 -7.58 -17.15 -35.50
N LEU A 430 -8.08 -17.22 -36.73
CA LEU A 430 -9.12 -18.15 -37.18
C LEU A 430 -8.62 -18.80 -38.47
#